data_AF-A0A355AE96-F1
#
_entry.id   AF-A0A355AE96-F1
#
_cell.length_a   1.000
_cell.length_b   1.000
_cell.length_c   1.000
_cell.angle_alpha   90.00
_cell.angle_beta   90.00
_cell.angle_gamma   90.00
#
_symmetry.space_group_name_H-M   'P 1'
#
loop_
_entity.id
_entity.type
_entity.pdbx_description
1 polymer ?
#
loop_
_entity_poly.entity_id
_entity_poly.type
_entity_poly.pdbx_seq_one_letter_code
_entity_poly.pdbx_strand_id
1 'polypeptide(L)'
;MLKKIVLVLIVLTTTLNAQHTIKGTMGALGSYEWIILYQLQGSKQNYIANADITNGSFSFTLPESATPGVYRMVYDLESRLFVDVLYNNE
;
A
#
# COMPACT_ATOMS: atom_id res chain seq x y z
N MET A 1 -23.35 -27.52 22.35
CA MET A 1 -23.19 -26.09 21.96
C MET A 1 -21.74 -25.76 21.60
N LEU A 2 -20.76 -26.25 22.36
CA LEU A 2 -19.32 -26.08 22.10
C LEU A 2 -18.89 -26.44 20.65
N LYS A 3 -19.38 -27.54 20.09
CA LYS A 3 -19.08 -27.95 18.70
C LYS A 3 -19.49 -26.91 17.64
N LYS A 4 -20.59 -26.17 17.86
CA LYS A 4 -21.05 -25.12 16.92
C LYS A 4 -20.18 -23.87 17.03
N ILE A 5 -19.74 -23.54 18.25
CA ILE A 5 -18.82 -22.42 18.51
C ILE A 5 -17.44 -22.69 17.88
N VAL A 6 -16.93 -23.92 18.02
CA VAL A 6 -15.67 -24.33 17.38
C VAL A 6 -15.76 -24.25 15.86
N LEU A 7 -16.88 -24.68 15.26
CA LEU A 7 -17.11 -24.57 13.82
C LEU A 7 -17.09 -23.10 13.36
N VAL A 8 -17.77 -22.21 14.08
CA VAL A 8 -17.77 -20.77 13.78
C VAL A 8 -16.36 -20.16 13.91
N LEU A 9 -15.59 -20.59 14.92
CA LEU A 9 -14.23 -20.11 15.12
C LEU A 9 -13.29 -20.52 13.97
N ILE A 10 -13.46 -21.72 13.41
CA ILE A 10 -12.68 -22.22 12.26
C ILE A 10 -13.03 -21.44 10.98
N VAL A 11 -14.29 -21.07 10.78
CA VAL A 11 -14.71 -20.30 9.59
C VAL A 11 -14.24 -18.84 9.67
N LEU A 12 -14.12 -18.29 10.88
CA LEU A 12 -13.74 -16.89 11.08
C LEU A 12 -12.24 -16.64 10.82
N THR A 13 -11.37 -17.64 11.00
CA THR A 13 -9.93 -17.49 10.75
C THR A 13 -9.58 -17.47 9.26
N THR A 14 -10.46 -17.94 8.37
CA THR A 14 -10.21 -17.94 6.92
C THR A 14 -10.63 -16.65 6.22
N THR A 15 -11.24 -15.70 6.92
CA THR A 15 -11.73 -14.43 6.34
C THR A 15 -10.86 -13.21 6.66
N LEU A 16 -9.65 -13.42 7.18
CA LEU A 16 -8.66 -12.36 7.34
C LEU A 16 -8.20 -11.94 5.93
N ASN A 17 -8.88 -10.95 5.36
CA ASN A 17 -8.49 -10.34 4.10
C ASN A 17 -7.30 -9.41 4.37
N ALA A 18 -6.18 -9.66 3.70
CA ALA A 18 -4.98 -8.83 3.80
C ALA A 18 -5.28 -7.39 3.38
N GLN A 19 -4.66 -6.42 4.05
CA GLN A 19 -4.87 -5.00 3.76
C GLN A 19 -4.09 -4.61 2.49
N HIS A 20 -4.77 -4.59 1.34
CA HIS A 20 -4.19 -4.20 0.04
C HIS A 20 -4.24 -2.69 -0.20
N THR A 21 -4.09 -1.88 0.84
CA THR A 21 -4.17 -0.41 0.71
C THR A 21 -3.06 0.28 1.46
N ILE A 22 -2.26 1.04 0.72
CA ILE A 22 -1.20 1.91 1.26
C ILE A 22 -1.80 3.30 1.41
N LYS A 23 -1.89 3.79 2.65
CA LYS A 23 -2.39 5.13 2.97
C LYS A 23 -1.31 5.90 3.71
N GLY A 24 -1.25 7.20 3.49
CA GLY A 24 -0.33 8.07 4.19
C GLY A 24 -0.79 9.51 4.20
N THR A 25 -0.19 10.27 5.11
CA THR A 25 -0.36 11.71 5.23
C THR A 25 1.00 12.37 5.04
N MET A 26 1.03 13.42 4.23
CA MET A 26 2.19 14.26 4.02
C MET A 26 2.15 15.39 5.04
N GLY A 27 3.27 15.63 5.72
CA GLY A 27 3.43 16.84 6.54
C GLY A 27 3.34 18.11 5.69
N ALA A 28 2.98 19.24 6.30
CA ALA A 28 2.69 20.52 5.64
C ALA A 28 3.89 21.22 4.93
N LEU A 29 4.88 20.47 4.47
CA LEU A 29 6.19 20.97 4.03
C LEU A 29 6.35 21.07 2.51
N GLY A 30 5.31 20.80 1.71
CA GLY A 30 5.37 21.04 0.26
C GLY A 30 4.00 21.01 -0.41
N SER A 31 3.86 21.82 -1.46
CA SER A 31 2.71 21.83 -2.38
C SER A 31 2.79 20.63 -3.33
N TYR A 32 2.90 19.43 -2.79
CA TYR A 32 2.88 18.20 -3.59
C TYR A 32 1.43 17.90 -3.94
N GLU A 33 1.13 17.84 -5.23
CA GLU A 33 -0.23 17.60 -5.71
C GLU A 33 -0.50 16.12 -5.98
N TRP A 34 0.55 15.33 -6.21
CA TRP A 34 0.43 13.92 -6.59
C TRP A 34 1.59 13.08 -6.06
N ILE A 35 1.40 11.77 -6.05
CA ILE A 35 2.39 10.77 -5.65
C ILE A 35 2.30 9.56 -6.58
N ILE A 36 3.45 9.00 -6.98
CA ILE A 36 3.53 7.83 -7.86
C ILE A 36 4.05 6.63 -7.07
N LEU A 37 3.38 5.50 -7.22
CA LEU A 37 3.75 4.21 -6.64
C LEU A 37 4.45 3.33 -7.68
N TYR A 38 5.65 2.87 -7.32
CA TYR A 38 6.42 1.87 -8.04
C TYR A 38 6.63 0.63 -7.17
N GLN A 39 6.75 -0.53 -7.79
CA GLN A 39 7.30 -1.73 -7.16
C GLN A 39 8.76 -1.89 -7.57
N LEU A 40 9.64 -2.11 -6.59
CA LEU A 40 11.05 -2.38 -6.85
C LEU A 40 11.25 -3.88 -7.10
N GLN A 41 11.69 -4.24 -8.30
CA GLN A 41 12.05 -5.61 -8.67
C GLN A 41 13.51 -5.64 -9.15
N GLY A 42 14.42 -5.95 -8.22
CA GLY A 42 15.86 -5.84 -8.46
C GLY A 42 16.25 -4.39 -8.77
N SER A 43 16.80 -4.16 -9.98
CA SER A 43 17.16 -2.82 -10.45
C SER A 43 16.02 -2.07 -11.16
N LYS A 44 14.84 -2.69 -11.33
CA LYS A 44 13.70 -2.10 -12.05
C LYS A 44 12.72 -1.43 -11.08
N GLN A 45 12.19 -0.29 -11.49
CA GLN A 45 11.05 0.37 -10.85
C GLN A 45 9.81 0.17 -11.73
N ASN A 46 8.96 -0.78 -11.37
CA ASN A 46 7.75 -1.09 -12.14
C ASN A 46 6.62 -0.16 -11.69
N TYR A 47 6.07 0.63 -12.60
CA TYR A 47 4.94 1.50 -12.29
C TYR A 47 3.71 0.71 -11.86
N ILE A 48 3.04 1.16 -10.80
CA ILE A 48 1.79 0.55 -10.30
C ILE A 48 0.62 1.53 -10.48
N ALA A 49 0.71 2.71 -9.89
CA ALA A 49 -0.37 3.70 -9.87
C ALA A 49 0.13 5.10 -9.51
N ASN A 50 -0.69 6.12 -9.77
CA ASN A 50 -0.55 7.46 -9.21
C ASN A 50 -1.79 7.81 -8.36
N ALA A 51 -1.61 8.69 -7.38
CA ALA A 51 -2.70 9.20 -6.56
C ALA A 51 -2.50 10.70 -6.32
N ASP A 52 -3.60 11.45 -6.31
CA ASP A 52 -3.59 12.85 -5.93
C ASP A 52 -3.52 12.98 -4.41
N ILE A 53 -2.85 14.04 -3.95
CA ILE A 53 -2.75 14.37 -2.53
C ILE A 53 -3.88 15.34 -2.20
N THR A 54 -4.94 14.82 -1.58
CA THR A 54 -6.10 15.63 -1.16
C THR A 54 -6.02 15.91 0.33
N ASN A 55 -6.01 17.19 0.72
CA ASN A 55 -5.87 17.60 2.12
C ASN A 55 -4.67 16.95 2.82
N GLY A 56 -3.54 16.85 2.11
CA GLY A 56 -2.32 16.21 2.62
C GLY A 56 -2.41 14.69 2.75
N SER A 57 -3.48 14.04 2.30
CA SER A 57 -3.68 12.59 2.39
C SER A 57 -3.65 11.94 1.01
N PHE A 58 -3.10 10.74 0.93
CA PHE A 58 -3.11 9.91 -0.27
C PHE A 58 -3.46 8.46 0.05
N SER A 59 -3.92 7.72 -0.95
CA SER A 59 -4.28 6.31 -0.82
C SER A 59 -4.04 5.58 -2.14
N PHE A 60 -3.37 4.43 -2.06
CA PHE A 60 -3.21 3.49 -3.16
C PHE A 60 -3.91 2.18 -2.83
N THR A 61 -4.75 1.70 -3.73
CA THR A 61 -5.24 0.31 -3.68
C THR A 61 -4.33 -0.54 -4.53
N LEU A 62 -3.65 -1.50 -3.89
CA LEU A 62 -2.81 -2.47 -4.59
C LEU A 62 -3.71 -3.44 -5.37
N PRO A 63 -3.30 -3.87 -6.58
CA PRO A 63 -4.02 -4.92 -7.31
C PRO A 63 -3.93 -6.25 -6.55
N GLU A 64 -4.88 -7.15 -6.76
CA GLU A 64 -4.84 -8.51 -6.18
C GLU A 64 -3.59 -9.32 -6.60
N SER A 65 -2.97 -8.93 -7.71
CA SER A 65 -1.71 -9.51 -8.21
C SER A 65 -0.46 -8.89 -7.58
N ALA A 66 -0.60 -7.99 -6.60
CA ALA A 66 0.51 -7.38 -5.90
C ALA A 66 1.34 -8.46 -5.17
N THR A 67 2.66 -8.40 -5.35
CA THR A 67 3.57 -9.38 -4.75
C THR A 67 4.33 -8.74 -3.58
N PRO A 68 4.65 -9.52 -2.54
CA PRO A 68 5.48 -9.03 -1.44
C PRO A 68 6.80 -8.42 -1.93
N GLY A 69 7.22 -7.32 -1.32
CA GLY A 69 8.45 -6.64 -1.70
C GLY A 69 8.47 -5.18 -1.28
N VAL A 70 9.42 -4.44 -1.84
CA VAL A 70 9.58 -3.00 -1.59
C VAL A 70 8.80 -2.21 -2.62
N TYR A 71 7.96 -1.30 -2.15
CA TYR A 71 7.24 -0.35 -2.97
C TYR A 71 7.76 1.05 -2.69
N ARG A 72 8.01 1.82 -3.74
CA ARG A 72 8.54 3.18 -3.68
C ARG A 72 7.46 4.18 -4.05
N MET A 73 7.21 5.12 -3.15
CA MET A 73 6.31 6.24 -3.35
C MET A 73 7.13 7.50 -3.64
N VAL A 74 7.09 7.98 -4.88
CA VAL A 74 7.81 9.19 -5.32
C VAL A 74 6.84 10.36 -5.32
N TYR A 75 7.15 11.40 -4.56
CA TYR A 75 6.32 12.61 -4.43
C TYR A 75 7.00 13.87 -4.99
N ASP A 76 8.28 13.78 -5.36
CA ASP A 76 9.00 14.82 -6.12
C ASP A 76 9.97 14.16 -7.11
N LEU A 77 9.70 14.30 -8.41
CA LEU A 77 10.56 13.76 -9.47
C LEU A 77 11.85 14.57 -9.68
N GLU A 78 11.79 15.90 -9.51
CA GLU A 78 12.92 16.79 -9.77
C GLU A 78 13.99 16.61 -8.69
N SER A 79 13.56 16.66 -7.43
CA SER A 79 14.43 16.47 -6.26
C SER A 79 14.70 14.99 -5.95
N ARG A 80 14.04 14.06 -6.68
CA ARG A 80 14.08 12.61 -6.47
C ARG A 80 13.74 12.21 -5.04
N LEU A 81 12.70 12.81 -4.46
CA LEU A 81 12.26 12.50 -3.11
C LEU A 81 11.23 11.37 -3.13
N PHE A 82 11.47 10.37 -2.29
CA PHE A 82 10.63 9.18 -2.21
C PHE A 82 10.64 8.58 -0.81
N VAL A 83 9.64 7.75 -0.53
CA VAL A 83 9.58 6.88 0.65
C VAL A 83 9.39 5.45 0.17
N ASP A 84 10.16 4.53 0.74
CA ASP A 84 10.02 3.10 0.49
C ASP A 84 9.20 2.45 1.62
N VAL A 85 8.33 1.51 1.25
CA VAL A 85 7.52 0.71 2.17
C VAL A 85 7.68 -0.77 1.84
N LEU A 86 7.71 -1.61 2.86
CA LEU A 86 7.70 -3.06 2.70
C LEU A 86 6.25 -3.54 2.72
N TYR A 87 5.82 -4.20 1.65
CA TYR A 87 4.55 -4.89 1.56
C TYR A 87 4.78 -6.40 1.71
N ASN A 88 4.10 -7.04 2.64
CA ASN A 88 4.24 -8.47 2.95
C ASN A 88 3.04 -9.31 2.52
N ASN A 89 1.95 -8.71 2.04
CA ASN A 89 0.70 -9.40 1.68
C ASN A 89 0.12 -10.25 2.83
N GLU A 90 0.21 -9.75 4.06
CA GLU A 90 -0.37 -10.36 5.27
C GLU A 90 -1.65 -9.65 5.73
#